data_AF-A0A8J5P816-F1
#
_entry.id   AF-A0A8J5P816-F1
#
_cell.length_a   1.000
_cell.length_b   1.000
_cell.length_c   1.000
_cell.angle_alpha   90.00
_cell.angle_beta   90.00
_cell.angle_gamma   90.00
#
_symmetry.space_group_name_H-M   'P 1'
#
loop_
_entity.id
_entity.type
_entity.pdbx_description
1 polymer ?
#
loop_
_entity_poly.entity_id
_entity_poly.type
_entity_poly.pdbx_seq_one_letter_code
_entity_poly.pdbx_strand_id
1 'polypeptide(L)'
;MDPTARNEQLLDRRSQLTEGLSSLPYDLILYLNRAAIHSDLGYPDLAAGDGYRALLLADEVLNEGFEYHEQALESLQMHTAVPLPDVLAHGNLPQDELQSPETDLEVEDEAVKRLAILAQVRAYQILSLGLLLCGSLQSAASFCQRGLQLSPSNQELLDTKNNIVTVARRRLRRDDIDIDYPNLPDQGLVRREVYPWNDHEPDRFAPASLAELNERLSSMAPKCVVEVATLPVLLEGASSTDDYEIIPTCKQLGVFAKEDIAPGEVVLKEYSLLTANNRLKDSICDACSSDLPPLGSENEPVSCPECYDTVFCTQYCFDQAMERYHPAVCEKDVDAIAKDPDAFEADQTLYLLLLSRVLAIASHEEVNPLDVREVKYMG
;
A
#
# COMPACT_ATOMS: atom_id res chain seq x y z
N MET A 1 -4.59 25.39 22.30
CA MET A 1 -4.29 25.85 20.93
C MET A 1 -5.54 25.71 20.10
N ASP A 2 -5.74 26.60 19.14
CA ASP A 2 -6.77 26.46 18.11
C ASP A 2 -6.52 25.15 17.31
N PRO A 3 -7.50 24.23 17.19
CA PRO A 3 -7.35 22.99 16.43
C PRO A 3 -6.87 23.20 14.99
N THR A 4 -7.29 24.29 14.35
CA THR A 4 -6.87 24.65 12.99
C THR A 4 -5.38 24.96 12.93
N ALA A 5 -4.90 25.80 13.86
CA ALA A 5 -3.48 26.16 13.94
C ALA A 5 -2.58 24.94 14.27
N ARG A 6 -3.07 23.98 15.08
CA ARG A 6 -2.33 22.73 15.32
C ARG A 6 -2.24 21.90 14.04
N ASN A 7 -3.32 21.78 13.28
CA ASN A 7 -3.35 20.99 12.05
C ASN A 7 -2.39 21.58 11.00
N GLU A 8 -2.41 22.90 10.80
CA GLU A 8 -1.47 23.59 9.90
C GLU A 8 0.00 23.34 10.27
N GLN A 9 0.33 23.36 11.56
CA GLN A 9 1.68 23.04 12.05
C GLN A 9 2.07 21.59 11.75
N LEU A 10 1.15 20.63 11.91
CA LEU A 10 1.41 19.23 11.59
C LEU A 10 1.62 19.02 10.09
N LEU A 11 0.86 19.70 9.23
CA LEU A 11 1.00 19.65 7.77
C LEU A 11 2.33 20.24 7.31
N ASP A 12 2.73 21.39 7.85
CA ASP A 12 4.04 22.00 7.58
C ASP A 12 5.18 21.07 8.01
N ARG A 13 5.08 20.50 9.22
CA ARG A 13 6.08 19.55 9.72
C ARG A 13 6.17 18.29 8.85
N ARG A 14 5.04 17.75 8.41
CA ARG A 14 4.98 16.61 7.46
C ARG A 14 5.68 16.94 6.15
N SER A 15 5.50 18.15 5.63
CA SER A 15 6.16 18.61 4.39
C SER A 15 7.68 18.64 4.55
N GLN A 16 8.18 19.27 5.63
CA GLN A 16 9.61 19.35 5.93
C GLN A 16 10.26 17.97 6.07
N LEU A 17 9.60 17.03 6.75
CA LEU A 17 10.10 15.67 6.91
C LEU A 17 10.13 14.92 5.57
N THR A 18 9.15 15.17 4.69
CA THR A 18 9.11 14.57 3.35
C THR A 18 10.26 15.09 2.48
N GLU A 19 10.53 16.39 2.50
CA GLU A 19 11.67 16.99 1.81
C GLU A 19 13.01 16.47 2.35
N GLY A 20 13.12 16.33 3.68
CA GLY A 20 14.29 15.73 4.32
C GLY A 20 14.55 14.31 3.83
N LEU A 21 13.51 13.47 3.75
CA LEU A 21 13.60 12.09 3.26
C LEU A 21 13.95 11.99 1.77
N SER A 22 13.66 13.01 0.96
CA SER A 22 14.14 13.06 -0.43
C SER A 22 15.67 13.17 -0.51
N SER A 23 16.30 13.77 0.51
CA SER A 23 17.77 13.91 0.59
C SER A 23 18.43 12.82 1.43
N LEU A 24 17.73 12.28 2.42
CA LEU A 24 18.23 11.29 3.39
C LEU A 24 17.30 10.05 3.44
N PRO A 25 17.25 9.24 2.38
CA PRO A 25 16.27 8.13 2.26
C PRO A 25 16.54 6.93 3.19
N TYR A 26 17.69 6.91 3.87
CA TYR A 26 18.06 5.88 4.84
C TYR A 26 17.96 6.36 6.29
N ASP A 27 17.48 7.59 6.53
CA ASP A 27 17.32 8.14 7.87
C ASP A 27 16.03 7.64 8.53
N LEU A 28 16.17 6.57 9.33
CA LEU A 28 15.06 5.97 10.07
C LEU A 28 14.41 6.93 11.09
N ILE A 29 15.14 7.94 11.59
CA ILE A 29 14.60 8.90 12.56
C ILE A 29 13.63 9.85 11.87
N LEU A 30 13.93 10.26 10.62
CA LEU A 30 12.99 11.04 9.82
C LEU A 30 11.70 10.26 9.53
N TYR A 31 11.79 8.97 9.22
CA TYR A 31 10.61 8.11 9.05
C TYR A 31 9.79 8.02 10.34
N LEU A 32 10.41 7.73 11.50
CA LEU A 32 9.69 7.67 12.77
C LEU A 32 9.01 8.99 13.13
N ASN A 33 9.68 10.12 12.90
CA ASN A 33 9.08 11.44 13.10
C ASN A 33 7.87 11.64 12.19
N ARG A 34 7.98 11.29 10.90
CA ARG A 34 6.87 11.47 9.95
C ARG A 34 5.72 10.53 10.28
N ALA A 35 6.00 9.32 10.74
CA ALA A 35 5.02 8.37 11.21
C ALA A 35 4.22 8.93 12.40
N ALA A 36 4.89 9.55 13.38
CA ALA A 36 4.24 10.21 14.50
C ALA A 36 3.33 11.36 14.04
N ILE A 37 3.78 12.17 13.07
CA ILE A 37 2.98 13.24 12.48
C ILE A 37 1.77 12.70 11.72
N HIS A 38 1.92 11.63 10.93
CA HIS A 38 0.80 10.96 10.26
C HIS A 38 -0.24 10.43 11.26
N SER A 39 0.21 9.85 12.38
CA SER A 39 -0.66 9.40 13.47
C SER A 39 -1.44 10.58 14.08
N ASP A 40 -0.75 11.69 14.38
CA ASP A 40 -1.34 12.92 14.92
C ASP A 40 -2.34 13.59 13.97
N LEU A 41 -2.15 13.42 12.66
CA LEU A 41 -3.05 13.87 11.60
C LEU A 41 -4.24 12.91 11.37
N GLY A 42 -4.24 11.73 12.00
CA GLY A 42 -5.30 10.73 11.86
C GLY A 42 -5.16 9.84 10.62
N TYR A 43 -3.93 9.63 10.13
CA TYR A 43 -3.59 8.77 8.99
C TYR A 43 -2.78 7.54 9.45
N PRO A 44 -3.43 6.55 10.08
CA PRO A 44 -2.75 5.39 10.67
C PRO A 44 -2.10 4.46 9.64
N ASP A 45 -2.60 4.44 8.40
CA ASP A 45 -2.05 3.69 7.28
C ASP A 45 -0.69 4.25 6.85
N LEU A 46 -0.58 5.58 6.74
CA LEU A 46 0.69 6.25 6.44
C LEU A 46 1.67 6.15 7.60
N ALA A 47 1.17 6.23 8.84
CA ALA A 47 1.99 6.01 10.03
C ALA A 47 2.55 4.59 10.07
N ALA A 48 1.74 3.57 9.75
CA ALA A 48 2.20 2.18 9.66
C ALA A 48 3.23 2.02 8.53
N GLY A 49 3.03 2.62 7.36
CA GLY A 49 4.00 2.58 6.26
C GLY A 49 5.37 3.15 6.65
N ASP A 50 5.41 4.34 7.26
CA ASP A 50 6.66 4.95 7.73
C ASP A 50 7.29 4.15 8.88
N GLY A 51 6.48 3.62 9.79
CA GLY A 51 6.94 2.72 10.86
C GLY A 51 7.59 1.45 10.32
N TYR A 52 7.02 0.85 9.27
CA TYR A 52 7.58 -0.34 8.62
C TYR A 52 8.91 -0.02 7.97
N ARG A 53 9.00 1.11 7.26
CA ARG A 53 10.26 1.54 6.64
C ARG A 53 11.35 1.80 7.67
N ALA A 54 11.02 2.42 8.80
CA ALA A 54 11.95 2.62 9.90
C ALA A 54 12.42 1.29 10.52
N LEU A 55 11.52 0.30 10.66
CA LEU A 55 11.87 -1.04 11.14
C LEU A 55 12.87 -1.74 10.21
N LEU A 56 12.62 -1.69 8.89
CA LEU A 56 13.55 -2.26 7.90
C LEU A 56 14.94 -1.61 7.96
N LEU A 57 14.99 -0.28 8.05
CA LEU A 57 16.27 0.43 8.17
C LEU A 57 16.99 0.12 9.49
N ALA A 58 16.27 -0.11 10.58
CA ALA A 58 16.88 -0.57 11.82
C ALA A 58 17.45 -2.00 11.69
N ASP A 59 16.76 -2.88 10.95
CA ASP A 59 17.27 -4.23 10.63
C ASP A 59 18.54 -4.15 9.76
N GLU A 60 18.60 -3.24 8.77
CA GLU A 60 19.80 -2.94 7.98
C GLU A 60 20.98 -2.51 8.86
N VAL A 61 20.75 -1.64 9.85
CA VAL A 61 21.81 -1.24 10.80
C VAL A 61 22.31 -2.44 11.63
N LEU A 62 21.41 -3.33 12.04
CA LEU A 62 21.74 -4.43 12.95
C LEU A 62 22.34 -5.64 12.24
N ASN A 63 22.28 -5.70 10.91
CA ASN A 63 22.79 -6.83 10.12
C ASN A 63 23.76 -6.38 9.02
N GLU A 64 25.05 -6.59 9.26
CA GLU A 64 26.15 -6.29 8.33
C GLU A 64 26.03 -7.00 6.97
N GLY A 65 25.24 -8.08 6.89
CA GLY A 65 25.04 -8.85 5.66
C GLY A 65 23.95 -8.30 4.73
N PHE A 66 23.23 -7.24 5.12
CA PHE A 66 22.17 -6.68 4.29
C PHE A 66 22.68 -5.63 3.29
N GLU A 67 21.95 -5.47 2.19
CA GLU A 67 22.36 -4.69 1.01
C GLU A 67 22.58 -3.20 1.33
N TYR A 68 21.84 -2.65 2.29
CA TYR A 68 21.86 -1.22 2.62
C TYR A 68 22.44 -0.93 4.00
N HIS A 69 23.19 -1.88 4.56
CA HIS A 69 23.79 -1.78 5.89
C HIS A 69 24.62 -0.50 6.07
N GLU A 70 25.58 -0.24 5.17
CA GLU A 70 26.49 0.91 5.28
C GLU A 70 25.72 2.23 5.27
N GLN A 71 24.75 2.39 4.35
CA GLN A 71 23.96 3.61 4.21
C GLN A 71 23.07 3.86 5.44
N ALA A 72 22.44 2.80 5.97
CA ALA A 72 21.59 2.92 7.16
C ALA A 72 22.43 3.21 8.42
N LEU A 73 23.60 2.57 8.55
CA LEU A 73 24.53 2.76 9.66
C LEU A 73 25.06 4.20 9.69
N GLU A 74 25.62 4.69 8.58
CA GLU A 74 26.11 6.06 8.45
C GLU A 74 25.00 7.08 8.75
N SER A 75 23.78 6.80 8.27
CA SER A 75 22.65 7.69 8.53
C SER A 75 22.27 7.75 10.00
N LEU A 76 22.29 6.62 10.71
CA LEU A 76 21.94 6.57 12.13
C LEU A 76 23.05 7.13 13.03
N GLN A 77 24.32 7.01 12.62
CA GLN A 77 25.47 7.58 13.33
C GLN A 77 25.33 9.10 13.55
N MET A 78 24.70 9.82 12.62
CA MET A 78 24.40 11.25 12.74
C MET A 78 23.54 11.59 13.98
N HIS A 79 22.82 10.63 14.53
CA HIS A 79 21.88 10.78 15.66
C HIS A 79 22.42 10.23 16.99
N THR A 80 23.69 9.80 17.04
CA THR A 80 24.32 9.26 18.26
C THR A 80 24.66 10.33 19.30
N ALA A 81 24.73 11.59 18.89
CA ALA A 81 25.00 12.71 19.79
C ALA A 81 23.80 13.01 20.71
N VAL A 82 24.09 13.44 21.94
CA VAL A 82 23.07 13.87 22.91
C VAL A 82 22.57 15.28 22.54
N PRO A 83 21.25 15.58 22.61
CA PRO A 83 20.17 14.76 23.19
C PRO A 83 19.62 13.68 22.25
N LEU A 84 19.09 12.61 22.85
CA LEU A 84 18.35 11.56 22.14
C LEU A 84 17.20 12.20 21.33
N PRO A 85 16.95 11.75 20.08
CA PRO A 85 15.81 12.23 19.30
C PRO A 85 14.49 12.07 20.05
N ASP A 86 13.67 13.13 20.11
CA ASP A 86 12.43 13.17 20.88
C ASP A 86 11.46 12.02 20.55
N VAL A 87 11.42 11.60 19.28
CA VAL A 87 10.58 10.48 18.83
C VAL A 87 10.94 9.15 19.49
N LEU A 88 12.18 8.99 19.94
CA LEU A 88 12.70 7.83 20.67
C LEU A 88 12.61 7.99 22.19
N ALA A 89 12.19 9.14 22.71
CA ALA A 89 11.89 9.33 24.12
C ALA A 89 10.44 8.94 24.47
N HIS A 90 9.67 8.44 23.49
CA HIS A 90 8.24 8.15 23.65
C HIS A 90 7.99 6.88 24.47
N GLY A 91 7.19 7.01 25.54
CA GLY A 91 6.70 5.89 26.32
C GLY A 91 7.78 5.14 27.08
N ASN A 92 8.38 5.76 28.12
CA ASN A 92 9.32 5.17 29.08
C ASN A 92 10.16 4.01 28.50
N LEU A 93 10.79 4.22 27.33
CA LEU A 93 11.64 3.23 26.71
C LEU A 93 12.81 3.02 27.67
N PRO A 94 12.94 1.83 28.29
CA PRO A 94 13.96 1.66 29.30
C PRO A 94 15.31 1.60 28.58
N GLN A 95 16.03 2.71 28.62
CA GLN A 95 17.40 2.81 28.10
C GLN A 95 18.32 1.74 28.72
N ASP A 96 17.97 1.26 29.93
CA ASP A 96 18.68 0.24 30.71
C ASP A 96 18.19 -1.21 30.51
N GLU A 97 17.01 -1.45 29.91
CA GLU A 97 16.49 -2.84 29.71
C GLU A 97 16.76 -3.41 28.31
N LEU A 98 17.33 -2.61 27.40
CA LEU A 98 17.74 -3.11 26.10
C LEU A 98 18.97 -4.00 26.27
N GLN A 99 18.77 -5.32 26.10
CA GLN A 99 19.84 -6.30 26.10
C GLN A 99 20.82 -5.96 24.96
N SER A 100 21.99 -5.43 25.30
CA SER A 100 23.11 -5.42 24.35
C SER A 100 23.59 -6.87 24.18
N PRO A 101 23.73 -7.40 22.95
CA PRO A 101 24.46 -8.65 22.78
C PRO A 101 25.87 -8.48 23.34
N GLU A 102 26.29 -9.38 24.24
CA GLU A 102 27.64 -9.39 24.81
C GLU A 102 28.67 -9.44 23.68
N THR A 103 29.29 -8.31 23.33
CA THR A 103 30.26 -8.22 22.23
C THR A 103 31.41 -7.27 22.54
N ASP A 104 32.62 -7.62 22.06
CA ASP A 104 33.87 -6.85 22.19
C ASP A 104 33.94 -5.69 21.17
N LEU A 105 32.87 -4.89 21.06
CA LEU A 105 32.76 -3.83 20.04
C LEU A 105 33.27 -2.47 20.54
N GLU A 106 33.62 -1.61 19.59
CA GLU A 106 33.99 -0.22 19.88
C GLU A 106 32.79 0.55 20.45
N VAL A 107 33.05 1.54 21.31
CA VAL A 107 32.02 2.27 22.06
C VAL A 107 31.02 3.00 21.13
N GLU A 108 31.48 3.45 19.96
CA GLU A 108 30.65 4.12 18.96
C GLU A 108 29.66 3.14 18.30
N ASP A 109 30.11 1.94 17.93
CA ASP A 109 29.25 0.90 17.34
C ASP A 109 28.18 0.42 18.33
N GLU A 110 28.53 0.29 19.61
CA GLU A 110 27.58 -0.02 20.67
C GLU A 110 26.48 1.04 20.83
N ALA A 111 26.83 2.33 20.70
CA ALA A 111 25.86 3.42 20.80
C ALA A 111 24.86 3.41 19.64
N VAL A 112 25.33 3.19 18.41
CA VAL A 112 24.49 3.12 17.21
C VAL A 112 23.56 1.91 17.26
N LYS A 113 24.07 0.74 17.66
CA LYS A 113 23.26 -0.48 17.81
C LYS A 113 22.16 -0.31 18.86
N ARG A 114 22.47 0.31 20.01
CA ARG A 114 21.45 0.66 21.02
C ARG A 114 20.38 1.59 20.45
N LEU A 115 20.78 2.58 19.66
CA LEU A 115 19.85 3.51 19.02
C LEU A 115 18.94 2.80 18.01
N ALA A 116 19.48 1.86 17.24
CA ALA A 116 18.72 1.04 16.30
C ALA A 116 17.67 0.18 17.03
N ILE A 117 18.03 -0.45 18.16
CA ILE A 117 17.10 -1.24 18.96
C ILE A 117 15.99 -0.34 19.56
N LEU A 118 16.32 0.84 20.07
CA LEU A 118 15.30 1.82 20.52
C LEU A 118 14.35 2.18 19.37
N ALA A 119 14.89 2.43 18.18
CA ALA A 119 14.11 2.71 17.00
C ALA A 119 13.21 1.54 16.57
N GLN A 120 13.68 0.29 16.66
CA GLN A 120 12.84 -0.89 16.43
C GLN A 120 11.65 -0.93 17.39
N VAL A 121 11.85 -0.75 18.70
CA VAL A 121 10.75 -0.75 19.67
C VAL A 121 9.75 0.36 19.34
N ARG A 122 10.24 1.57 19.00
CA ARG A 122 9.37 2.68 18.59
C ARG A 122 8.60 2.36 17.31
N ALA A 123 9.24 1.73 16.33
CA ALA A 123 8.60 1.29 15.10
C ALA A 123 7.50 0.26 15.39
N TYR A 124 7.75 -0.74 16.26
CA TYR A 124 6.73 -1.71 16.66
C TYR A 124 5.52 -1.06 17.35
N GLN A 125 5.72 -0.04 18.20
CA GLN A 125 4.62 0.72 18.80
C GLN A 125 3.71 1.34 17.73
N ILE A 126 4.32 2.10 16.81
CA ILE A 126 3.61 2.79 15.74
C ILE A 126 2.92 1.82 14.79
N LEU A 127 3.63 0.77 14.36
CA LEU A 127 3.12 -0.25 13.45
C LEU A 127 1.92 -0.98 14.02
N SER A 128 2.05 -1.48 15.25
CA SER A 128 1.00 -2.29 15.89
C SER A 128 -0.27 -1.48 16.07
N LEU A 129 -0.13 -0.21 16.50
CA LEU A 129 -1.26 0.69 16.67
C LEU A 129 -1.86 1.11 15.31
N GLY A 130 -1.05 1.47 14.33
CA GLY A 130 -1.49 1.86 13.00
C GLY A 130 -2.27 0.74 12.32
N LEU A 131 -1.73 -0.47 12.30
CA LEU A 131 -2.38 -1.66 11.73
C LEU A 131 -3.68 -2.02 12.49
N LEU A 132 -3.70 -1.88 13.82
CA LEU A 132 -4.92 -2.05 14.60
C LEU A 132 -6.00 -1.05 14.16
N LEU A 133 -5.65 0.23 14.00
CA LEU A 133 -6.58 1.28 13.57
C LEU A 133 -7.04 1.07 12.12
N CYS A 134 -6.19 0.49 11.27
CA CYS A 134 -6.57 0.05 9.93
C CYS A 134 -7.39 -1.26 9.92
N GLY A 135 -7.54 -1.95 11.06
CA GLY A 135 -8.31 -3.19 11.18
C GLY A 135 -7.58 -4.47 10.74
N SER A 136 -6.28 -4.41 10.48
CA SER A 136 -5.42 -5.56 10.15
C SER A 136 -4.91 -6.23 11.43
N LEU A 137 -5.77 -7.03 12.06
CA LEU A 137 -5.55 -7.52 13.43
C LEU A 137 -4.46 -8.58 13.55
N GLN A 138 -4.26 -9.42 12.52
CA GLN A 138 -3.23 -10.46 12.54
C GLN A 138 -1.85 -9.83 12.42
N SER A 139 -1.67 -8.93 11.46
CA SER A 139 -0.44 -8.16 11.28
C SER A 139 -0.15 -7.29 12.51
N ALA A 140 -1.16 -6.60 13.05
CA ALA A 140 -1.01 -5.82 14.28
C ALA A 140 -0.56 -6.71 15.46
N ALA A 141 -1.14 -7.89 15.64
CA ALA A 141 -0.76 -8.83 16.70
C ALA A 141 0.69 -9.31 16.55
N SER A 142 1.09 -9.70 15.34
CA SER A 142 2.44 -10.18 15.02
C SER A 142 3.51 -9.13 15.33
N PHE A 143 3.35 -7.90 14.84
CA PHE A 143 4.28 -6.81 15.16
C PHE A 143 4.27 -6.44 16.64
N CYS A 144 3.11 -6.48 17.29
CA CYS A 144 3.01 -6.18 18.72
C CYS A 144 3.76 -7.23 19.58
N GLN A 145 3.65 -8.51 19.23
CA GLN A 145 4.37 -9.60 19.90
C GLN A 145 5.87 -9.46 19.71
N ARG A 146 6.35 -9.18 18.49
CA ARG A 146 7.78 -8.93 18.20
C ARG A 146 8.31 -7.74 19.03
N GLY A 147 7.57 -6.66 19.13
CA GLY A 147 7.92 -5.52 19.99
C GLY A 147 8.01 -5.91 21.46
N LEU A 148 7.05 -6.70 21.97
CA LEU A 148 7.05 -7.19 23.36
C LEU A 148 8.14 -8.21 23.64
N GLN A 149 8.65 -8.92 22.64
CA GLN A 149 9.83 -9.78 22.82
C GLN A 149 11.10 -8.95 23.07
N LEU A 150 11.23 -7.79 22.41
CA LEU A 150 12.35 -6.87 22.61
C LEU A 150 12.20 -6.01 23.88
N SER A 151 10.97 -5.61 24.21
CA SER A 151 10.67 -4.77 25.38
C SER A 151 9.41 -5.28 26.10
N PRO A 152 9.54 -6.32 26.95
CA PRO A 152 8.38 -6.99 27.58
C PRO A 152 7.57 -6.11 28.53
N SER A 153 8.21 -5.09 29.10
CA SER A 153 7.65 -4.13 30.06
C SER A 153 7.02 -2.91 29.37
N ASN A 154 7.06 -2.82 28.03
CA ASN A 154 6.61 -1.64 27.29
C ASN A 154 5.09 -1.44 27.40
N GLN A 155 4.66 -0.41 28.12
CA GLN A 155 3.25 -0.17 28.42
C GLN A 155 2.41 0.10 27.16
N GLU A 156 2.94 0.83 26.17
CA GLU A 156 2.20 1.17 24.95
C GLU A 156 1.91 -0.06 24.09
N LEU A 157 2.87 -0.99 24.00
CA LEU A 157 2.67 -2.28 23.35
C LEU A 157 1.71 -3.18 24.14
N LEU A 158 1.78 -3.18 25.47
CA LEU A 158 0.84 -3.93 26.31
C LEU A 158 -0.60 -3.42 26.16
N ASP A 159 -0.77 -2.10 26.11
CA ASP A 159 -2.07 -1.47 25.88
C ASP A 159 -2.60 -1.78 24.48
N THR A 160 -1.73 -1.71 23.46
CA THR A 160 -2.06 -2.08 22.08
C THR A 160 -2.48 -3.54 21.97
N LYS A 161 -1.76 -4.46 22.62
CA LYS A 161 -2.12 -5.88 22.74
C LYS A 161 -3.52 -6.06 23.31
N ASN A 162 -3.86 -5.35 24.39
CA ASN A 162 -5.19 -5.42 25.01
C ASN A 162 -6.28 -4.88 24.07
N ASN A 163 -5.99 -3.82 23.31
CA ASN A 163 -6.90 -3.26 22.34
C ASN A 163 -7.13 -4.21 21.14
N ILE A 164 -6.09 -4.84 20.62
CA ILE A 164 -6.18 -5.86 19.57
C ILE A 164 -7.14 -6.98 20.00
N VAL A 165 -6.94 -7.54 21.20
CA VAL A 165 -7.81 -8.59 21.75
C VAL A 165 -9.26 -8.08 21.88
N THR A 166 -9.45 -6.86 22.38
CA THR A 166 -10.79 -6.28 22.52
C THR A 166 -11.51 -6.14 21.19
N VAL A 167 -10.82 -5.63 20.16
CA VAL A 167 -11.38 -5.46 18.81
C VAL A 167 -11.64 -6.82 18.16
N ALA A 168 -10.72 -7.78 18.30
CA ALA A 168 -10.87 -9.14 17.78
C ALA A 168 -12.10 -9.85 18.36
N ARG A 169 -12.29 -9.78 19.69
CA ARG A 169 -13.45 -10.36 20.37
C ARG A 169 -14.77 -9.80 19.85
N ARG A 170 -14.83 -8.48 19.64
CA ARG A 170 -16.00 -7.79 19.07
C ARG A 170 -16.26 -8.20 17.63
N ARG A 171 -15.21 -8.21 16.79
CA ARG A 171 -15.32 -8.52 15.35
C ARG A 171 -15.72 -9.98 15.11
N LEU A 172 -15.16 -10.91 15.88
CA LEU A 172 -15.43 -12.35 15.79
C LEU A 172 -16.63 -12.80 16.64
N ARG A 173 -17.17 -11.93 17.49
CA ARG A 173 -18.25 -12.23 18.45
C ARG A 173 -17.94 -13.42 19.36
N ARG A 174 -16.72 -13.44 19.90
CA ARG A 174 -16.18 -14.51 20.74
C ARG A 174 -15.36 -13.91 21.88
N ASP A 175 -15.53 -14.41 23.10
CA ASP A 175 -14.80 -13.91 24.28
C ASP A 175 -13.50 -14.66 24.56
N ASP A 176 -13.30 -15.83 23.93
CA ASP A 176 -12.15 -16.72 24.12
C ASP A 176 -10.96 -16.40 23.19
N ILE A 177 -11.00 -15.25 22.49
CA ILE A 177 -9.91 -14.79 21.64
C ILE A 177 -8.83 -14.12 22.49
N ASP A 178 -7.58 -14.46 22.22
CA ASP A 178 -6.35 -13.81 22.72
C ASP A 178 -5.48 -13.33 21.55
N ILE A 179 -4.27 -12.85 21.84
CA ILE A 179 -3.36 -12.30 20.82
C ILE A 179 -2.74 -13.39 19.93
N ASP A 180 -2.64 -14.62 20.43
CA ASP A 180 -2.00 -15.75 19.73
C ASP A 180 -3.00 -16.54 18.86
N TYR A 181 -4.24 -16.03 18.74
CA TYR A 181 -5.29 -16.68 17.98
C TYR A 181 -4.90 -16.81 16.49
N PRO A 182 -4.87 -18.02 15.92
CA PRO A 182 -4.23 -18.27 14.62
C PRO A 182 -4.96 -17.66 13.42
N ASN A 183 -6.24 -17.30 13.57
CA ASN A 183 -7.08 -16.81 12.48
C ASN A 183 -7.65 -15.42 12.80
N LEU A 184 -6.81 -14.51 13.30
CA LEU A 184 -7.20 -13.12 13.46
C LEU A 184 -7.51 -12.52 12.07
N PRO A 185 -8.60 -11.73 11.91
CA PRO A 185 -8.89 -11.06 10.65
C PRO A 185 -7.80 -10.06 10.27
N ASP A 186 -7.25 -10.17 9.07
CA ASP A 186 -6.23 -9.22 8.58
C ASP A 186 -6.71 -8.28 7.47
N GLN A 187 -7.93 -8.52 6.97
CA GLN A 187 -8.58 -7.59 6.05
C GLN A 187 -8.92 -6.31 6.80
N GLY A 188 -8.22 -5.24 6.43
CA GLY A 188 -8.39 -3.91 6.99
C GLY A 188 -9.67 -3.20 6.53
N LEU A 189 -9.70 -1.90 6.78
CA LEU A 189 -10.75 -0.98 6.38
C LEU A 189 -10.23 -0.07 5.28
N VAL A 190 -11.11 0.29 4.35
CA VAL A 190 -10.81 1.24 3.28
C VAL A 190 -11.69 2.47 3.47
N ARG A 191 -11.07 3.65 3.44
CA ARG A 191 -11.74 4.93 3.43
C ARG A 191 -11.29 5.69 2.18
N ARG A 192 -12.25 6.26 1.45
CA ARG A 192 -11.93 7.27 0.44
C ARG A 192 -11.58 8.57 1.17
N GLU A 193 -10.33 8.99 1.06
CA GLU A 193 -9.82 10.23 1.62
C GLU A 193 -8.92 10.90 0.59
N VAL A 194 -9.13 12.19 0.33
CA VAL A 194 -8.15 13.01 -0.38
C VAL A 194 -7.25 13.64 0.66
N TYR A 195 -5.97 13.29 0.66
CA TYR A 195 -5.03 13.87 1.62
C TYR A 195 -4.91 15.40 1.43
N PRO A 196 -4.74 16.19 2.51
CA PRO A 196 -4.62 17.65 2.43
C PRO A 196 -3.46 18.14 1.56
N TRP A 197 -2.44 17.31 1.37
CA TRP A 197 -1.28 17.58 0.51
C TRP A 197 -1.36 16.87 -0.85
N ASN A 198 -2.48 16.22 -1.18
CA ASN A 198 -2.68 15.68 -2.52
C ASN A 198 -3.14 16.82 -3.45
N ASP A 199 -2.25 17.24 -4.34
CA ASP A 199 -2.52 18.18 -5.43
C ASP A 199 -2.86 17.46 -6.75
N HIS A 200 -2.80 16.12 -6.76
CA HIS A 200 -3.00 15.27 -7.94
C HIS A 200 -4.30 14.45 -7.84
N GLU A 201 -5.44 15.13 -7.80
CA GLU A 201 -6.78 14.51 -7.83
C GLU A 201 -7.60 15.10 -9.00
N PRO A 202 -7.87 14.33 -10.07
CA PRO A 202 -8.69 14.82 -11.17
C PRO A 202 -10.18 14.90 -10.79
N ASP A 203 -10.86 15.97 -11.22
CA ASP A 203 -12.33 16.03 -11.12
C ASP A 203 -12.96 15.12 -12.18
N ARG A 204 -13.19 13.86 -11.82
CA ARG A 204 -13.82 12.87 -12.70
C ARG A 204 -15.25 13.22 -13.12
N PHE A 205 -15.88 14.21 -12.49
CA PHE A 205 -17.22 14.69 -12.84
C PHE A 205 -17.20 15.93 -13.74
N ALA A 206 -16.01 16.47 -14.05
CA ALA A 206 -15.87 17.61 -14.94
C ALA A 206 -16.39 17.28 -16.34
N PRO A 207 -17.02 18.24 -17.05
CA PRO A 207 -17.52 18.01 -18.42
C PRO A 207 -16.44 17.52 -19.40
N ALA A 208 -15.19 17.99 -19.24
CA ALA A 208 -14.07 17.56 -20.06
C ALA A 208 -13.72 16.07 -19.83
N SER A 209 -13.68 15.64 -18.56
CA SER A 209 -13.43 14.24 -18.19
C SER A 209 -14.54 13.32 -18.69
N LEU A 210 -15.81 13.75 -18.58
CA LEU A 210 -16.95 13.00 -19.14
C LEU A 210 -16.90 12.92 -20.66
N ALA A 211 -16.48 13.98 -21.35
CA ALA A 211 -16.32 13.98 -22.80
C ALA A 211 -15.23 12.99 -23.24
N GLU A 212 -14.06 13.02 -22.59
CA GLU A 212 -12.95 12.09 -22.87
C GLU A 212 -13.36 10.63 -22.60
N LEU A 213 -14.01 10.37 -21.46
CA LEU A 213 -14.54 9.04 -21.11
C LEU A 213 -15.54 8.54 -22.15
N ASN A 214 -16.47 9.39 -22.59
CA ASN A 214 -17.48 9.02 -23.58
C ASN A 214 -16.90 8.83 -24.98
N GLU A 215 -15.92 9.63 -25.38
CA GLU A 215 -15.19 9.46 -26.63
C GLU A 215 -14.53 8.08 -26.67
N ARG A 216 -13.80 7.72 -25.61
CA ARG A 216 -13.16 6.40 -25.48
C ARG A 216 -14.19 5.27 -25.42
N LEU A 217 -15.24 5.42 -24.60
CA LEU A 217 -16.31 4.43 -24.47
C LEU A 217 -17.00 4.15 -25.80
N SER A 218 -17.17 5.15 -26.66
CA SER A 218 -17.89 5.01 -27.94
C SER A 218 -17.30 3.94 -28.86
N SER A 219 -15.99 3.68 -28.76
CA SER A 219 -15.29 2.63 -29.52
C SER A 219 -15.55 1.21 -29.00
N MET A 220 -15.86 1.07 -27.70
CA MET A 220 -15.99 -0.22 -26.99
C MET A 220 -17.44 -0.57 -26.66
N ALA A 221 -18.30 0.43 -26.47
CA ALA A 221 -19.71 0.31 -26.12
C ALA A 221 -20.52 1.46 -26.79
N PRO A 222 -20.74 1.40 -28.12
CA PRO A 222 -21.27 2.51 -28.90
C PRO A 222 -22.70 2.94 -28.50
N LYS A 223 -23.48 2.02 -27.91
CA LYS A 223 -24.85 2.25 -27.40
C LYS A 223 -24.90 2.74 -25.95
N CYS A 224 -23.75 2.94 -25.33
CA CYS A 224 -23.64 3.38 -23.96
C CYS A 224 -23.09 4.81 -23.86
N VAL A 225 -23.31 5.42 -22.70
CA VAL A 225 -22.80 6.73 -22.30
C VAL A 225 -22.46 6.70 -20.82
N VAL A 226 -21.35 7.32 -20.44
CA VAL A 226 -21.00 7.60 -19.04
C VAL A 226 -21.70 8.88 -18.61
N GLU A 227 -22.48 8.81 -17.52
CA GLU A 227 -23.12 9.96 -16.90
C GLU A 227 -22.87 10.00 -15.40
N VAL A 228 -23.10 11.18 -14.80
CA VAL A 228 -23.03 11.37 -13.35
C VAL A 228 -24.38 11.01 -12.73
N ALA A 229 -24.39 9.94 -11.94
CA ALA A 229 -25.51 9.57 -11.09
C ALA A 229 -25.36 10.23 -9.70
N THR A 230 -26.49 10.62 -9.11
CA THR A 230 -26.54 11.07 -7.71
C THR A 230 -27.24 9.99 -6.89
N LEU A 231 -26.51 9.37 -5.97
CA LEU A 231 -26.97 8.24 -5.17
C LEU A 231 -27.04 8.61 -3.68
N PRO A 232 -27.99 8.07 -2.91
CA PRO A 232 -27.99 8.19 -1.46
C PRO A 232 -26.71 7.61 -0.85
N VAL A 233 -26.16 8.27 0.18
CA VAL A 233 -25.05 7.73 0.96
C VAL A 233 -25.57 6.55 1.79
N LEU A 234 -24.97 5.37 1.59
CA LEU A 234 -25.29 4.19 2.39
C LEU A 234 -24.68 4.34 3.79
N LEU A 235 -25.49 4.13 4.82
CA LEU A 235 -25.06 4.12 6.22
C LEU A 235 -24.85 2.68 6.68
N GLU A 236 -23.82 2.43 7.50
CA GLU A 236 -23.59 1.11 8.13
C GLU A 236 -24.67 0.84 9.19
N GLY A 237 -25.81 0.32 8.76
CA GLY A 237 -26.91 -0.12 9.61
C GLY A 237 -28.28 0.37 9.14
N ALA A 238 -29.33 -0.20 9.73
CA ALA A 238 -30.69 0.30 9.55
C ALA A 238 -30.81 1.67 10.23
N SER A 239 -30.45 2.73 9.52
CA SER A 239 -30.78 4.09 9.88
C SER A 239 -32.23 4.35 9.46
N SER A 240 -33.07 4.83 10.39
CA SER A 240 -34.40 5.36 10.04
C SER A 240 -34.20 6.64 9.24
N THR A 241 -34.07 6.51 7.92
CA THR A 241 -33.97 7.67 7.02
C THR A 241 -35.29 8.42 6.88
N ASP A 242 -36.40 7.84 7.38
CA ASP A 242 -37.77 8.34 7.25
C ASP A 242 -37.97 9.71 7.93
N ASP A 243 -37.11 10.08 8.89
CA ASP A 243 -37.18 11.35 9.62
C ASP A 243 -36.19 12.42 9.12
N TYR A 244 -35.40 12.15 8.06
CA TYR A 244 -34.44 13.13 7.53
C TYR A 244 -35.11 14.07 6.52
N GLU A 245 -35.02 15.38 6.75
CA GLU A 245 -35.48 16.40 5.79
C GLU A 245 -34.64 16.40 4.49
N ILE A 246 -33.38 15.96 4.55
CA ILE A 246 -32.45 15.85 3.43
C ILE A 246 -31.69 14.53 3.56
N ILE A 247 -31.82 13.65 2.57
CA ILE A 247 -31.01 12.43 2.46
C ILE A 247 -29.63 12.83 1.90
N PRO A 248 -28.51 12.57 2.60
CA PRO A 248 -27.19 12.84 2.06
C PRO A 248 -26.97 12.05 0.77
N THR A 249 -26.48 12.71 -0.28
CA THR A 249 -26.19 12.08 -1.57
C THR A 249 -24.73 12.22 -1.97
N CYS A 250 -24.20 11.26 -2.70
CA CYS A 250 -22.90 11.33 -3.36
C CYS A 250 -23.03 11.20 -4.88
N LYS A 251 -22.06 11.77 -5.61
CA LYS A 251 -21.97 11.61 -7.07
C LYS A 251 -21.19 10.33 -7.39
N GLN A 252 -21.66 9.59 -8.38
CA GLN A 252 -21.00 8.41 -8.94
C GLN A 252 -21.03 8.48 -10.46
N LEU A 253 -20.07 7.82 -11.11
CA LEU A 253 -20.13 7.63 -12.56
C LEU A 253 -20.90 6.33 -12.83
N GLY A 254 -21.84 6.38 -13.76
CA GLY A 254 -22.61 5.23 -14.21
C GLY A 254 -22.55 5.09 -15.72
N VAL A 255 -22.71 3.86 -16.21
CA VAL A 255 -22.84 3.56 -17.64
C VAL A 255 -24.33 3.36 -17.95
N PHE A 256 -24.86 4.16 -18.86
CA PHE A 256 -26.26 4.19 -19.25
C PHE A 256 -26.41 3.82 -20.72
N ALA A 257 -27.50 3.13 -21.06
CA ALA A 257 -27.87 2.90 -22.45
C ALA A 257 -28.47 4.20 -23.02
N LYS A 258 -27.93 4.67 -24.16
CA LYS A 258 -28.52 5.78 -24.94
C LYS A 258 -29.34 5.28 -26.14
N GLU A 259 -29.27 3.99 -26.41
CA GLU A 259 -29.99 3.28 -27.47
C GLU A 259 -30.45 1.91 -26.96
N ASP A 260 -31.48 1.35 -27.58
CA ASP A 260 -31.98 0.01 -27.24
C ASP A 260 -30.92 -1.07 -27.53
N ILE A 261 -30.71 -1.96 -26.56
CA ILE A 261 -29.79 -3.10 -26.66
C ILE A 261 -30.62 -4.38 -26.75
N ALA A 262 -30.47 -5.13 -27.84
CA ALA A 262 -31.25 -6.34 -28.07
C ALA A 262 -30.76 -7.52 -27.19
N PRO A 263 -31.62 -8.51 -26.91
CA PRO A 263 -31.21 -9.72 -26.21
C PRO A 263 -30.05 -10.43 -26.92
N GLY A 264 -28.95 -10.68 -26.20
CA GLY A 264 -27.74 -11.32 -26.73
C GLY A 264 -26.80 -10.39 -27.50
N GLU A 265 -27.14 -9.10 -27.64
CA GLU A 265 -26.22 -8.10 -28.18
C GLU A 265 -25.07 -7.82 -27.21
N VAL A 266 -23.86 -7.65 -27.75
CA VAL A 266 -22.68 -7.29 -26.94
C VAL A 266 -22.80 -5.84 -26.52
N VAL A 267 -22.92 -5.61 -25.21
CA VAL A 267 -23.03 -4.25 -24.61
C VAL A 267 -21.69 -3.51 -24.65
N LEU A 268 -20.62 -4.20 -24.28
CA LEU A 268 -19.27 -3.65 -24.12
C LEU A 268 -18.23 -4.69 -24.50
N LYS A 269 -17.22 -4.28 -25.26
CA LYS A 269 -16.04 -5.09 -25.58
C LYS A 269 -14.78 -4.28 -25.30
N GLU A 270 -14.04 -4.65 -24.27
CA GLU A 270 -12.81 -3.98 -23.86
C GLU A 270 -11.63 -4.95 -23.88
N TYR A 271 -10.47 -4.41 -24.23
CA TYR A 271 -9.18 -5.05 -24.04
C TYR A 271 -8.47 -4.34 -22.88
N SER A 272 -7.91 -5.11 -21.95
CA SER A 272 -7.18 -4.57 -20.81
C SER A 272 -5.79 -5.20 -20.72
N LEU A 273 -4.78 -4.36 -20.50
CA LEU A 273 -3.42 -4.75 -20.14
C LEU A 273 -3.22 -4.83 -18.62
N LEU A 274 -4.17 -4.29 -17.86
CA LEU A 274 -4.18 -4.38 -16.41
C LEU A 274 -4.73 -5.75 -15.99
N THR A 275 -3.94 -6.79 -16.28
CA THR A 275 -4.21 -8.18 -15.91
C THR A 275 -3.07 -8.71 -15.06
N ALA A 276 -3.37 -9.69 -14.20
CA ALA A 276 -2.40 -10.34 -13.35
C ALA A 276 -2.74 -11.81 -13.17
N ASN A 277 -1.68 -12.61 -13.03
CA ASN A 277 -1.75 -14.00 -12.63
C ASN A 277 -0.61 -14.26 -11.65
N ASN A 278 -0.88 -15.00 -10.59
CA ASN A 278 0.06 -15.29 -9.52
C ASN A 278 0.71 -16.68 -9.64
N ARG A 279 0.52 -17.39 -10.75
CA ARG A 279 1.14 -18.70 -10.99
C ARG A 279 2.42 -18.57 -11.80
N LEU A 280 3.52 -19.14 -11.32
CA LEU A 280 4.83 -19.01 -11.97
C LEU A 280 4.95 -19.88 -13.23
N LYS A 281 4.34 -21.07 -13.22
CA LYS A 281 4.56 -22.12 -14.25
C LYS A 281 3.41 -22.29 -15.24
N ASP A 282 2.43 -21.40 -15.23
CA ASP A 282 1.30 -21.48 -16.14
C ASP A 282 1.69 -20.90 -17.51
N SER A 283 1.32 -21.61 -18.58
CA SER A 283 1.53 -21.16 -19.97
C SER A 283 0.52 -20.08 -20.35
N ILE A 284 0.65 -18.90 -19.76
CA ILE A 284 -0.24 -17.76 -19.99
C ILE A 284 0.48 -16.61 -20.69
N CYS A 285 -0.30 -15.80 -21.40
CA CYS A 285 0.17 -14.57 -22.00
C CYS A 285 0.45 -13.51 -20.93
N ASP A 286 1.62 -12.86 -21.00
CA ASP A 286 1.98 -11.79 -20.05
C ASP A 286 1.04 -10.56 -20.14
N ALA A 287 0.56 -10.23 -21.35
CA ALA A 287 -0.28 -9.04 -21.55
C ALA A 287 -1.73 -9.22 -21.06
N CYS A 288 -2.38 -10.34 -21.40
CA CYS A 288 -3.82 -10.54 -21.18
C CYS A 288 -4.15 -11.68 -20.21
N SER A 289 -3.15 -12.38 -19.68
CA SER A 289 -3.30 -13.53 -18.78
C SER A 289 -4.14 -14.70 -19.33
N SER A 290 -4.40 -14.73 -20.64
CA SER A 290 -5.08 -15.87 -21.31
C SER A 290 -4.10 -16.99 -21.62
N ASP A 291 -4.60 -18.22 -21.76
CA ASP A 291 -3.78 -19.37 -22.16
C ASP A 291 -3.02 -19.09 -23.47
N LEU A 292 -1.74 -19.48 -23.48
CA LEU A 292 -0.93 -19.46 -24.70
C LEU A 292 -1.44 -20.51 -25.69
N PRO A 293 -1.37 -20.23 -27.01
CA PRO A 293 -1.68 -21.23 -28.02
C PRO A 293 -0.83 -22.50 -27.84
N PRO A 294 -1.38 -23.69 -28.09
CA PRO A 294 -0.61 -24.94 -28.04
C PRO A 294 0.56 -24.91 -29.02
N LEU A 295 1.65 -25.59 -28.66
CA LEU A 295 2.81 -25.79 -29.53
C LEU A 295 2.38 -26.41 -30.87
N GLY A 296 2.76 -25.80 -31.99
CA GLY A 296 2.43 -26.26 -33.34
C GLY A 296 1.01 -25.92 -33.81
N SER A 297 0.30 -25.03 -33.12
CA SER A 297 -0.94 -24.43 -33.64
C SER A 297 -0.64 -23.42 -34.75
N GLU A 298 -1.65 -23.09 -35.58
CA GLU A 298 -1.49 -22.11 -36.68
C GLU A 298 -1.08 -20.71 -36.18
N ASN A 299 -1.43 -20.37 -34.93
CA ASN A 299 -1.05 -19.12 -34.28
C ASN A 299 -0.01 -19.41 -33.21
N GLU A 300 1.26 -19.43 -33.58
CA GLU A 300 2.34 -19.63 -32.63
C GLU A 300 2.43 -18.45 -31.64
N PRO A 301 2.75 -18.72 -30.36
CA PRO A 301 3.00 -17.65 -29.39
C PRO A 301 4.21 -16.82 -29.81
N VAL A 302 4.19 -15.54 -29.43
CA VAL A 302 5.25 -14.58 -29.73
C VAL A 302 6.10 -14.38 -28.49
N SER A 303 7.40 -14.68 -28.57
CA SER A 303 8.35 -14.47 -27.47
C SER A 303 9.00 -13.08 -27.56
N CYS A 304 9.35 -12.50 -26.41
CA CYS A 304 10.22 -11.32 -26.39
C CYS A 304 11.63 -11.67 -26.90
N PRO A 305 12.19 -10.89 -27.84
CA PRO A 305 13.52 -11.17 -28.42
C PRO A 305 14.70 -10.85 -27.48
N GLU A 306 14.46 -10.10 -26.41
CA GLU A 306 15.52 -9.68 -25.48
C GLU A 306 15.58 -10.64 -24.27
N CYS A 307 14.50 -10.74 -23.50
CA CYS A 307 14.50 -11.56 -22.28
C CYS A 307 14.22 -13.05 -22.49
N TYR A 308 13.60 -13.45 -23.62
CA TYR A 308 13.19 -14.84 -23.95
C TYR A 308 12.25 -15.55 -22.95
N ASP A 309 12.08 -15.04 -21.74
CA ASP A 309 11.26 -15.61 -20.67
C ASP A 309 9.79 -15.20 -20.79
N THR A 310 9.52 -14.01 -21.32
CA THR A 310 8.16 -13.49 -21.49
C THR A 310 7.56 -13.89 -22.84
N VAL A 311 6.32 -14.41 -22.80
CA VAL A 311 5.60 -14.92 -23.98
C VAL A 311 4.20 -14.31 -24.10
N PHE A 312 3.78 -14.04 -25.33
CA PHE A 312 2.50 -13.43 -25.69
C PHE A 312 1.67 -14.35 -26.59
N CYS A 313 0.35 -14.36 -26.39
CA CYS A 313 -0.52 -15.26 -27.16
C CYS A 313 -0.70 -14.86 -28.63
N THR A 314 -0.47 -13.58 -28.97
CA THR A 314 -0.64 -13.03 -30.32
C THR A 314 0.33 -11.88 -30.54
N GLN A 315 0.60 -11.56 -31.82
CA GLN A 315 1.37 -10.35 -32.18
C GLN A 315 0.74 -9.09 -31.61
N TYR A 316 -0.60 -8.99 -31.58
CA TYR A 316 -1.30 -7.86 -30.97
C TYR A 316 -0.96 -7.69 -29.48
N CYS A 317 -0.95 -8.78 -28.70
CA CYS A 317 -0.58 -8.72 -27.29
C CYS A 317 0.90 -8.35 -27.08
N PHE A 318 1.79 -8.85 -27.95
CA PHE A 318 3.19 -8.44 -27.94
C PHE A 318 3.34 -6.94 -28.23
N ASP A 319 2.70 -6.44 -29.29
CA ASP A 319 2.78 -5.03 -29.70
C ASP A 319 2.23 -4.12 -28.59
N GLN A 320 1.07 -4.47 -28.01
CA GLN A 320 0.47 -3.71 -26.91
C GLN A 320 1.33 -3.72 -25.65
N ALA A 321 1.95 -4.85 -25.30
CA ALA A 321 2.86 -4.91 -24.17
C ALA A 321 4.11 -4.07 -24.40
N MET A 322 4.72 -4.16 -25.58
CA MET A 322 5.90 -3.39 -25.97
C MET A 322 5.63 -1.89 -26.02
N GLU A 323 4.43 -1.48 -26.42
CA GLU A 323 4.02 -0.09 -26.49
C GLU A 323 3.71 0.52 -25.10
N ARG A 324 3.30 -0.30 -24.12
CA ARG A 324 2.65 0.22 -22.90
C ARG A 324 3.39 -0.07 -21.60
N TYR A 325 4.12 -1.19 -21.47
CA TYR A 325 4.79 -1.48 -20.18
C TYR A 325 6.04 -2.36 -20.26
N HIS A 326 6.12 -3.28 -21.22
CA HIS A 326 7.13 -4.35 -21.18
C HIS A 326 8.57 -3.82 -21.16
N PRO A 327 8.93 -2.74 -21.91
CA PRO A 327 10.28 -2.19 -21.83
C PRO A 327 10.68 -1.69 -20.43
N ALA A 328 9.73 -1.33 -19.58
CA ALA A 328 10.02 -0.91 -18.21
C ALA A 328 10.37 -2.08 -17.28
N VAL A 329 10.06 -3.32 -17.66
CA VAL A 329 10.25 -4.53 -16.83
C VAL A 329 11.12 -5.62 -17.48
N CYS A 330 11.37 -5.51 -18.78
CA CYS A 330 12.18 -6.47 -19.55
C CYS A 330 13.56 -6.66 -18.91
N GLU A 331 13.98 -7.92 -18.78
CA GLU A 331 15.27 -8.35 -18.19
C GLU A 331 15.49 -7.96 -16.71
N LYS A 332 14.47 -7.45 -16.01
CA LYS A 332 14.59 -7.04 -14.60
C LYS A 332 14.25 -8.14 -13.58
N ASP A 333 14.05 -9.37 -14.05
CA ASP A 333 13.70 -10.54 -13.23
C ASP A 333 12.55 -10.27 -12.24
N VAL A 334 11.55 -9.50 -12.69
CA VAL A 334 10.37 -9.18 -11.87
C VAL A 334 9.29 -10.26 -11.96
N ASP A 335 9.47 -11.24 -12.84
CA ASP A 335 8.47 -12.26 -13.16
C ASP A 335 8.25 -13.25 -12.02
N ALA A 336 9.23 -13.41 -11.12
CA ALA A 336 9.12 -14.25 -9.93
C ALA A 336 8.46 -13.55 -8.73
N ILE A 337 8.33 -12.22 -8.76
CA ILE A 337 7.80 -11.46 -7.63
C ILE A 337 6.36 -11.87 -7.38
N ALA A 338 6.08 -12.29 -6.15
CA ALA A 338 4.76 -12.67 -5.69
C ALA A 338 4.10 -13.72 -6.62
N LYS A 339 4.85 -14.76 -6.97
CA LYS A 339 4.32 -15.94 -7.66
C LYS A 339 4.27 -17.15 -6.74
N ASP A 340 3.36 -18.05 -7.06
CA ASP A 340 3.03 -19.27 -6.31
C ASP A 340 2.85 -19.01 -4.79
N PRO A 341 2.05 -18.01 -4.38
CA PRO A 341 1.82 -17.72 -2.97
C PRO A 341 1.05 -18.85 -2.28
N ASP A 342 1.06 -18.87 -0.96
CA ASP A 342 0.17 -19.72 -0.18
C ASP A 342 -1.29 -19.41 -0.53
N ALA A 343 -2.14 -20.45 -0.50
CA ALA A 343 -3.54 -20.33 -0.95
C ALA A 343 -4.34 -19.23 -0.21
N PHE A 344 -3.93 -18.89 1.02
CA PHE A 344 -4.54 -17.84 1.83
C PHE A 344 -4.15 -16.41 1.38
N GLU A 345 -3.01 -16.24 0.69
CA GLU A 345 -2.47 -14.94 0.25
C GLU A 345 -2.65 -14.71 -1.26
N ALA A 346 -3.22 -15.70 -1.96
CA ALA A 346 -3.33 -15.72 -3.40
C ALA A 346 -4.07 -14.49 -3.97
N ASP A 347 -5.13 -14.03 -3.32
CA ASP A 347 -5.88 -12.83 -3.71
C ASP A 347 -5.08 -11.54 -3.46
N GLN A 348 -4.43 -11.43 -2.31
CA GLN A 348 -3.59 -10.27 -1.95
C GLN A 348 -2.46 -10.05 -2.95
N THR A 349 -1.83 -11.15 -3.35
CA THR A 349 -0.76 -11.16 -4.34
C THR A 349 -1.21 -10.66 -5.72
N LEU A 350 -2.45 -10.95 -6.13
CA LEU A 350 -2.97 -10.42 -7.40
C LEU A 350 -3.07 -8.90 -7.38
N TYR A 351 -3.46 -8.28 -6.27
CA TYR A 351 -3.50 -6.82 -6.16
C TYR A 351 -2.10 -6.21 -6.28
N LEU A 352 -1.09 -6.82 -5.65
CA LEU A 352 0.30 -6.39 -5.78
C LEU A 352 0.75 -6.46 -7.25
N LEU A 353 0.45 -7.55 -7.96
CA LEU A 353 0.82 -7.71 -9.37
C LEU A 353 0.10 -6.70 -10.28
N LEU A 354 -1.17 -6.40 -10.01
CA LEU A 354 -1.91 -5.35 -10.73
C LEU A 354 -1.29 -3.98 -10.47
N LEU A 355 -0.94 -3.66 -9.22
CA LEU A 355 -0.25 -2.41 -8.88
C LEU A 355 1.10 -2.32 -9.58
N SER A 356 1.89 -3.39 -9.57
CA SER A 356 3.16 -3.46 -10.31
C SER A 356 2.97 -3.22 -11.81
N ARG A 357 1.89 -3.75 -12.40
CA ARG A 357 1.55 -3.48 -13.81
C ARG A 357 1.22 -2.01 -14.04
N VAL A 358 0.45 -1.36 -13.17
CA VAL A 358 0.18 0.09 -13.24
C VAL A 358 1.47 0.90 -13.15
N LEU A 359 2.37 0.55 -12.23
CA LEU A 359 3.67 1.21 -12.07
C LEU A 359 4.57 1.01 -13.29
N ALA A 360 4.56 -0.18 -13.90
CA ALA A 360 5.28 -0.44 -15.14
C ALA A 360 4.75 0.39 -16.30
N ILE A 361 3.42 0.50 -16.44
CA ILE A 361 2.78 1.37 -17.45
C ILE A 361 3.16 2.84 -17.20
N ALA A 362 3.01 3.31 -15.97
CA ALA A 362 3.31 4.69 -15.59
C ALA A 362 4.79 5.04 -15.87
N SER A 363 5.69 4.14 -15.53
CA SER A 363 7.13 4.29 -15.76
C SER A 363 7.48 4.33 -17.24
N HIS A 364 6.88 3.45 -18.06
CA HIS A 364 7.13 3.41 -19.49
C HIS A 364 6.56 4.64 -20.23
N GLU A 365 5.37 5.07 -19.84
CA GLU A 365 4.68 6.22 -20.45
C GLU A 365 5.12 7.57 -19.86
N GLU A 366 5.99 7.55 -18.84
CA GLU A 366 6.47 8.74 -18.12
C GLU A 366 5.32 9.60 -17.55
N VAL A 367 4.29 8.94 -17.02
CA VAL A 367 3.12 9.59 -16.41
C VAL A 367 3.03 9.30 -14.91
N ASN A 368 2.28 10.13 -14.17
CA ASN A 368 1.93 9.81 -12.79
C ASN A 368 1.12 8.48 -12.78
N PRO A 369 1.36 7.55 -11.85
CA PRO A 369 0.56 6.33 -11.73
C PRO A 369 -0.96 6.55 -11.65
N LEU A 370 -1.40 7.68 -11.08
CA LEU A 370 -2.82 8.07 -11.02
C LEU A 370 -3.36 8.60 -12.36
N ASP A 371 -2.50 8.91 -13.33
CA ASP A 371 -2.91 9.32 -14.69
C ASP A 371 -2.94 8.15 -15.67
N VAL A 372 -2.51 6.95 -15.25
CA VAL A 372 -2.60 5.75 -16.08
C VAL A 372 -4.05 5.52 -16.50
N ARG A 373 -4.23 5.34 -17.81
CA ARG A 373 -5.52 5.34 -18.52
C ARG A 373 -6.59 4.46 -17.86
N GLU A 374 -6.18 3.31 -17.35
CA GLU A 374 -7.00 2.25 -16.75
C GLU A 374 -7.48 2.61 -15.34
N VAL A 375 -6.76 3.47 -14.62
CA VAL A 375 -7.00 3.77 -13.20
C VAL A 375 -7.45 5.21 -12.93
N LYS A 376 -7.15 6.14 -13.84
CA LYS A 376 -7.37 7.59 -13.69
C LYS A 376 -8.77 8.00 -13.23
N TYR A 377 -9.79 7.22 -13.58
CA TYR A 377 -11.19 7.52 -13.27
C TYR A 377 -11.82 6.57 -12.23
N MET A 378 -11.03 5.69 -11.59
CA MET A 378 -11.53 4.79 -10.54
C MET A 378 -11.84 5.54 -9.23
N GLY A 379 -11.24 6.71 -9.03
CA GLY A 379 -11.22 7.50 -7.80
C GLY A 379 -12.57 7.76 -7.15
#